data_AF-A0AAW8W363-F1
#
_entry.id   AF-A0AAW8W363-F1
#
_cell.length_a   1.000
_cell.length_b   1.000
_cell.length_c   1.000
_cell.angle_alpha   90.00
_cell.angle_beta   90.00
_cell.angle_gamma   90.00
#
_symmetry.space_group_name_H-M   'P 1'
#
loop_
_entity.id
_entity.type
_entity.pdbx_description
1 polymer ?
#
loop_
_entity_poly.entity_id
_entity_poly.type
_entity_poly.pdbx_seq_one_letter_code
_entity_poly.pdbx_strand_id
1 'polypeptide(L)'
;MAKTLSFTDTSPQTVKIGDTTTSFTLICGNDNVATDLTNVTSITVKLGNTSGYLKSATVDPTSLTDPTTGQVTITFNADLMTSLPAGSYAIEVWVVDSTGTSIYPSDGSTGFTITNNIQSANGSVITTITFDDFVKELNKAASTIAKGDKGDTGAVGPIGPVGPAGKDGATVKVVTQAQYDALTDKTGLYVIQG
;
A
#
# COMPACT_ATOMS: atom_id res chain seq x y z
N MET A 1 0.17 19.51 52.42
CA MET A 1 0.17 19.73 50.97
C MET A 1 -0.07 18.38 50.31
N ALA A 2 -1.08 18.29 49.44
CA ALA A 2 -1.35 17.11 48.65
C ALA A 2 -0.27 17.00 47.55
N LYS A 3 0.30 15.81 47.39
CA LYS A 3 1.24 15.55 46.30
C LYS A 3 0.44 15.29 45.03
N THR A 4 0.72 16.03 43.98
CA THR A 4 0.04 15.98 42.68
C THR A 4 0.97 15.42 41.61
N LEU A 5 0.41 14.69 40.66
CA LEU A 5 1.12 14.21 39.48
C LEU A 5 0.27 14.48 38.24
N SER A 6 0.77 15.31 37.34
CA SER A 6 0.07 15.68 36.10
C SER A 6 0.96 15.52 34.89
N PHE A 7 0.38 15.22 33.74
CA PHE A 7 1.08 15.34 32.46
C PHE A 7 1.32 16.82 32.14
N THR A 8 2.41 17.13 31.44
CA THR A 8 2.55 18.46 30.81
C THR A 8 1.54 18.60 29.67
N ASP A 9 1.21 19.82 29.28
CA ASP A 9 0.21 20.10 28.22
C ASP A 9 0.57 19.47 26.86
N THR A 10 1.86 19.21 26.62
CA THR A 10 2.36 18.58 25.38
C THR A 10 2.63 17.09 25.53
N SER A 11 2.56 16.53 26.74
CA SER A 11 2.82 15.11 26.95
C SER A 11 1.64 14.28 26.43
N PRO A 12 1.91 13.21 25.67
CA PRO A 12 0.87 12.23 25.38
C PRO A 12 0.43 11.52 26.67
N GLN A 13 -0.75 10.92 26.59
CA GLN A 13 -1.32 10.04 27.63
C GLN A 13 -1.69 8.67 27.05
N THR A 14 -1.17 8.38 25.85
CA THR A 14 -1.38 7.13 25.14
C THR A 14 -0.11 6.74 24.40
N VAL A 15 0.23 5.45 24.45
CA VAL A 15 1.33 4.85 23.70
C VAL A 15 0.87 3.57 23.02
N LYS A 16 1.47 3.23 21.88
CA LYS A 16 1.17 1.99 21.14
C LYS A 16 2.16 0.89 21.51
N ILE A 17 1.70 -0.36 21.55
CA ILE A 17 2.58 -1.52 21.70
C ILE A 17 3.60 -1.53 20.56
N GLY A 18 4.89 -1.61 20.90
CA GLY A 18 6.00 -1.60 19.95
C GLY A 18 6.47 -0.21 19.51
N ASP A 19 5.80 0.87 19.93
CA ASP A 19 6.36 2.22 19.81
C ASP A 19 7.41 2.42 20.91
N THR A 20 8.65 2.67 20.49
CA THR A 20 9.79 2.89 21.40
C THR A 20 10.27 4.33 21.45
N THR A 21 9.58 5.27 20.80
CA THR A 21 9.98 6.68 20.72
C THR A 21 9.05 7.61 21.48
N THR A 22 7.88 7.13 21.92
CA THR A 22 6.98 7.89 22.78
C THR A 22 7.53 8.02 24.20
N SER A 23 7.52 9.26 24.70
CA SER A 23 7.83 9.59 26.09
C SER A 23 6.69 10.37 26.72
N PHE A 24 6.47 10.17 28.02
CA PHE A 24 5.59 11.01 28.82
C PHE A 24 6.43 11.93 29.71
N THR A 25 6.02 13.17 29.81
CA THR A 25 6.60 14.14 30.74
C THR A 25 5.55 14.48 31.78
N LEU A 26 5.87 14.20 33.04
CA LEU A 26 5.01 14.40 34.19
C LEU A 26 5.59 15.46 35.12
N ILE A 27 4.74 16.17 35.85
CA ILE A 27 5.12 17.17 36.86
C ILE A 27 4.77 16.63 38.24
N CYS A 28 5.79 16.42 39.07
CA CYS A 28 5.61 16.21 40.51
C CYS A 28 5.36 17.57 41.17
N GLY A 29 4.29 17.69 41.94
CA GLY A 29 3.95 18.94 42.60
C GLY A 29 3.34 18.76 43.99
N ASN A 30 3.31 19.86 44.74
CA ASN A 30 2.64 19.99 46.02
C ASN A 30 1.56 21.07 45.90
N ASP A 31 0.30 20.70 46.12
CA ASP A 31 -0.87 21.58 45.94
C ASP A 31 -0.89 22.26 44.54
N ASN A 32 -0.54 21.49 43.49
CA ASN A 32 -0.40 21.91 42.08
C ASN A 32 0.76 22.88 41.78
N VAL A 33 1.66 23.12 42.73
CA VAL A 33 2.92 23.84 42.48
C VAL A 33 4.02 22.83 42.25
N ALA A 34 4.84 23.04 41.21
CA ALA A 34 5.97 22.16 40.92
C ALA A 34 6.89 21.97 42.13
N THR A 35 7.29 20.73 42.39
CA THR A 35 8.24 20.39 43.44
C THR A 35 9.66 20.49 42.89
N ASP A 36 10.55 21.17 43.60
CA ASP A 36 11.98 21.17 43.29
C ASP A 36 12.61 19.79 43.56
N LEU A 37 13.16 19.18 42.51
CA LEU A 37 13.78 17.85 42.55
C LEU A 37 15.31 17.91 42.67
N THR A 38 15.93 19.07 42.91
CA THR A 38 17.39 19.25 42.88
C THR A 38 18.14 18.31 43.85
N ASN A 39 17.53 17.98 44.99
CA ASN A 39 18.16 17.19 46.06
C ASN A 39 17.76 15.71 46.06
N VAL A 40 17.06 15.24 45.03
CA VAL A 40 16.64 13.83 44.96
C VAL A 40 17.82 12.94 44.57
N THR A 41 17.92 11.80 45.22
CA THR A 41 18.95 10.78 44.98
C THR A 41 18.45 9.65 44.09
N SER A 42 17.14 9.48 43.97
CA SER A 42 16.51 8.48 43.10
C SER A 42 15.15 8.94 42.61
N ILE A 43 14.84 8.62 41.36
CA ILE A 43 13.52 8.77 40.76
C ILE A 43 13.14 7.42 40.13
N THR A 44 12.03 6.86 40.57
CA THR A 44 11.46 5.64 40.00
C THR A 44 10.03 5.92 39.57
N VAL A 45 9.76 5.74 38.28
CA VAL A 45 8.42 5.84 37.72
C VAL A 45 7.81 4.45 37.69
N LYS A 46 6.65 4.26 38.33
CA LYS A 46 6.00 2.95 38.45
C LYS A 46 4.73 2.91 37.62
N LEU A 47 4.53 1.78 36.95
CA LEU A 47 3.37 1.49 36.14
C LEU A 47 2.59 0.34 36.78
N GLY A 48 1.29 0.53 36.90
CA GLY A 48 0.36 -0.50 37.36
C GLY A 48 -0.94 -0.44 36.58
N ASN A 49 -1.82 -1.39 36.84
CA ASN A 49 -3.20 -1.36 36.40
C ASN A 49 -4.12 -1.86 37.54
N THR A 50 -5.37 -2.22 37.23
CA THR A 50 -6.31 -2.75 38.23
C THR A 50 -5.83 -4.03 38.93
N SER A 51 -4.86 -4.75 38.35
CA SER A 51 -4.22 -5.92 38.95
C SER A 51 -3.05 -5.56 39.88
N GLY A 52 -2.67 -4.28 39.96
CA GLY A 52 -1.58 -3.78 40.80
C GLY A 52 -0.33 -3.37 40.02
N TYR A 53 0.81 -3.37 40.71
CA TYR A 53 2.13 -3.03 40.16
C TYR A 53 2.55 -4.02 39.07
N LEU A 54 3.14 -3.49 37.98
CA LEU A 54 3.62 -4.29 36.86
C LEU A 54 5.10 -4.06 36.60
N LYS A 55 5.50 -2.81 36.43
CA LYS A 55 6.86 -2.44 36.02
C LYS A 55 7.27 -1.07 36.54
N SER A 56 8.56 -0.78 36.46
CA SER A 56 9.11 0.52 36.74
C SER A 56 10.20 0.91 35.75
N ALA A 57 10.41 2.21 35.59
CA ALA A 57 11.60 2.78 34.97
C ALA A 57 12.32 3.67 35.98
N THR A 58 13.64 3.55 36.03
CA THR A 58 14.47 4.49 36.79
C THR A 58 14.78 5.69 35.90
N VAL A 59 14.66 6.89 36.46
CA VAL A 59 15.13 8.12 35.84
C VAL A 59 16.33 8.60 36.65
N ASP A 60 17.44 8.86 35.98
CA ASP A 60 18.63 9.41 36.62
C ASP A 60 18.36 10.88 36.99
N PRO A 61 18.40 11.27 38.28
CA PRO A 61 18.18 12.66 38.69
C PRO A 61 19.14 13.66 38.00
N THR A 62 20.34 13.21 37.64
CA THR A 62 21.34 14.07 36.96
C THR A 62 20.99 14.34 35.49
N SER A 63 20.03 13.59 34.93
CA SER A 63 19.54 13.79 33.56
C SER A 63 18.45 14.86 33.43
N LEU A 64 17.95 15.40 34.55
CA LEU A 64 16.94 16.46 34.54
C LEU A 64 17.56 17.77 34.03
N THR A 65 16.94 18.36 32.99
CA THR A 65 17.42 19.62 32.41
C THR A 65 17.13 20.83 33.29
N ASP A 66 16.01 20.81 34.01
CA ASP A 66 15.66 21.79 35.04
C ASP A 66 14.88 21.09 36.16
N PRO A 67 15.57 20.65 37.24
CA PRO A 67 14.93 19.91 38.33
C PRO A 67 13.95 20.77 39.14
N THR A 68 14.00 22.11 39.03
CA THR A 68 13.08 23.00 39.76
C THR A 68 11.66 22.98 39.20
N THR A 69 11.50 22.48 37.96
CA THR A 69 10.19 22.36 37.30
C THR A 69 9.38 21.15 37.75
N GLY A 70 9.93 20.28 38.60
CA GLY A 70 9.28 19.03 39.00
C GLY A 70 9.08 18.03 37.88
N GLN A 71 9.63 18.29 36.68
CA GLN A 71 9.40 17.47 35.51
C GLN A 71 10.23 16.19 35.54
N VAL A 72 9.57 15.06 35.25
CA VAL A 72 10.17 13.75 35.08
C VAL A 72 9.70 13.17 33.76
N THR A 73 10.64 12.79 32.90
CA THR A 73 10.35 12.18 31.60
C THR A 73 10.61 10.68 31.65
N ILE A 74 9.62 9.89 31.24
CA ILE A 74 9.75 8.44 31.04
C ILE A 74 9.60 8.12 29.55
N THR A 75 10.53 7.33 29.01
CA THR A 75 10.45 6.82 27.64
C THR A 75 9.94 5.38 27.64
N PHE A 76 8.92 5.09 26.85
CA PHE A 76 8.36 3.74 26.69
C PHE A 76 9.22 2.89 25.75
N ASN A 77 10.43 2.57 26.19
CA ASN A 77 11.36 1.75 25.40
C ASN A 77 10.89 0.28 25.31
N ALA A 78 11.60 -0.51 24.49
CA ALA A 78 11.26 -1.92 24.27
C ALA A 78 11.23 -2.76 25.56
N ASP A 79 12.17 -2.53 26.48
CA ASP A 79 12.24 -3.28 27.74
C ASP A 79 11.04 -2.96 28.65
N LEU A 80 10.72 -1.67 28.84
CA LEU A 80 9.58 -1.25 29.63
C LEU A 80 8.27 -1.79 29.04
N MET A 81 8.13 -1.76 27.71
CA MET A 81 6.93 -2.23 27.00
C MET A 81 6.81 -3.75 26.92
N THR A 82 7.87 -4.51 27.18
CA THR A 82 7.85 -5.97 27.07
C THR A 82 6.79 -6.57 28.00
N SER A 83 5.90 -7.38 27.43
CA SER A 83 4.81 -8.08 28.15
C SER A 83 3.74 -7.18 28.80
N LEU A 84 3.68 -5.88 28.47
CA LEU A 84 2.56 -5.04 28.85
C LEU A 84 1.41 -5.18 27.82
N PRO A 85 0.22 -5.69 28.20
CA PRO A 85 -0.93 -5.73 27.30
C PRO A 85 -1.48 -4.33 27.00
N ALA A 86 -2.34 -4.22 25.99
CA ALA A 86 -3.12 -3.01 25.80
C ALA A 86 -4.17 -2.89 26.92
N GLY A 87 -4.44 -1.66 27.37
CA GLY A 87 -5.41 -1.39 28.42
C GLY A 87 -5.21 -0.03 29.09
N SER A 88 -5.98 0.18 30.15
CA SER A 88 -5.86 1.34 31.04
C SER A 88 -4.85 1.05 32.16
N TYR A 89 -4.00 2.03 32.41
CA TYR A 89 -2.90 1.95 33.36
C TYR A 89 -2.92 3.17 34.29
N ALA A 90 -2.25 2.99 35.42
CA ALA A 90 -1.92 4.02 36.39
C ALA A 90 -0.41 4.24 36.40
N ILE A 91 0.01 5.49 36.60
CA ILE A 91 1.41 5.88 36.78
C ILE A 91 1.60 6.62 38.10
N GLU A 92 2.69 6.31 38.77
CA GLU A 92 3.19 7.02 39.95
C GLU A 92 4.65 7.40 39.75
N VAL A 93 5.07 8.50 40.36
CA VAL A 93 6.48 8.89 40.45
C VAL A 93 6.92 8.85 41.88
N TRP A 94 7.92 8.02 42.17
CA TRP A 94 8.52 7.87 43.49
C TRP A 94 9.87 8.58 43.46
N VAL A 95 10.03 9.59 44.29
CA VAL A 95 11.30 10.31 44.45
C VAL A 95 11.84 10.06 45.85
N VAL A 96 13.15 9.91 45.97
CA VAL A 96 13.85 9.72 47.23
C VAL A 96 14.85 10.85 47.41
N ASP A 97 14.87 11.47 48.58
CA ASP A 97 15.87 12.46 48.99
C ASP A 97 16.44 12.09 50.39
N SER A 98 17.15 13.02 51.03
CA SER A 98 17.70 12.82 52.38
C SER A 98 16.63 12.71 53.48
N THR A 99 15.41 13.16 53.22
CA THR A 99 14.29 13.16 54.16
C THR A 99 13.43 11.90 54.06
N GLY A 100 13.38 11.26 52.90
CA GLY A 100 12.71 9.99 52.70
C GLY A 100 12.17 9.80 51.28
N THR A 101 11.10 9.00 51.16
CA THR A 101 10.42 8.73 49.89
C THR A 101 9.14 9.55 49.78
N SER A 102 8.99 10.27 48.67
CA SER A 102 7.75 10.94 48.27
C SER A 102 7.14 10.23 47.06
N ILE A 103 5.86 9.88 47.16
CA ILE A 103 5.08 9.23 46.10
C ILE A 103 4.07 10.26 45.56
N TYR A 104 4.08 10.44 44.25
CA TYR A 104 3.19 11.34 43.52
C TYR A 104 2.27 10.52 42.60
N PRO A 105 0.95 10.76 42.61
CA PRO A 105 0.23 11.61 43.57
C PRO A 105 0.11 10.93 44.96
N SER A 106 -0.25 11.68 46.00
CA SER A 106 -0.50 11.10 47.34
C SER A 106 -1.93 10.56 47.51
N ASP A 107 -2.82 10.88 46.58
CA ASP A 107 -4.20 10.39 46.54
C ASP A 107 -4.57 9.99 45.10
N GLY A 108 -5.33 8.91 44.97
CA GLY A 108 -5.69 8.33 43.68
C GLY A 108 -4.48 7.89 42.85
N SER A 109 -4.62 7.94 41.53
CA SER A 109 -3.55 7.63 40.58
C SER A 109 -3.71 8.44 39.30
N THR A 110 -2.61 8.64 38.58
CA THR A 110 -2.62 9.34 37.28
C THR A 110 -2.81 8.31 36.17
N GLY A 111 -3.85 8.45 35.35
CA GLY A 111 -4.22 7.45 34.34
C GLY A 111 -3.52 7.66 32.98
N PHE A 112 -3.21 6.57 32.27
CA PHE A 112 -2.81 6.59 30.86
C PHE A 112 -3.27 5.32 30.13
N THR A 113 -3.13 5.27 28.80
CA THR A 113 -3.56 4.12 28.00
C THR A 113 -2.41 3.51 27.20
N ILE A 114 -2.29 2.19 27.21
CA ILE A 114 -1.50 1.44 26.23
C ILE A 114 -2.47 0.89 25.19
N THR A 115 -2.23 1.18 23.91
CA THR A 115 -3.07 0.71 22.80
C THR A 115 -2.34 -0.33 21.98
N ASN A 116 -3.10 -1.25 21.40
CA ASN A 116 -2.60 -2.13 20.36
C ASN A 116 -2.08 -1.31 19.18
N ASN A 117 -1.04 -1.81 18.51
CA ASN A 117 -0.69 -1.29 17.20
C ASN A 117 -1.59 -1.90 16.12
N ILE A 118 -1.50 -1.39 14.88
CA ILE A 118 -2.35 -1.90 13.78
C ILE A 118 -2.02 -3.35 13.37
N GLN A 119 -0.85 -3.86 13.75
CA GLN A 119 -0.44 -5.25 13.51
C GLN A 119 -0.98 -6.21 14.59
N SER A 120 -1.43 -5.72 15.75
CA SER A 120 -1.95 -6.56 16.83
C SER A 120 -3.33 -7.17 16.50
N ALA A 121 -4.06 -6.60 15.55
CA ALA A 121 -5.27 -7.21 15.00
C ALA A 121 -4.88 -8.04 13.77
N ASN A 122 -5.14 -9.34 13.83
CA ASN A 122 -5.05 -10.22 12.65
C ASN A 122 -6.21 -9.88 11.70
N GLY A 123 -6.07 -8.82 10.92
CA GLY A 123 -6.82 -8.72 9.67
C GLY A 123 -6.35 -9.85 8.76
N SER A 124 -7.23 -10.43 7.96
CA SER A 124 -6.77 -11.26 6.86
C SER A 124 -5.86 -10.38 6.01
N VAL A 125 -4.59 -10.77 5.84
CA VAL A 125 -3.72 -10.14 4.85
C VAL A 125 -4.51 -10.06 3.55
N ILE A 126 -4.51 -8.89 2.90
CA ILE A 126 -4.94 -8.80 1.51
C ILE A 126 -4.07 -9.82 0.79
N THR A 127 -4.67 -10.85 0.20
CA THR A 127 -3.93 -11.82 -0.59
C THR A 127 -3.30 -11.06 -1.75
N THR A 128 -2.02 -10.73 -1.63
CA THR A 128 -1.27 -10.06 -2.68
C THR A 128 -1.05 -11.09 -3.79
N ILE A 129 -1.78 -10.93 -4.89
CA ILE A 129 -1.39 -11.57 -6.15
C ILE A 129 -0.30 -10.69 -6.76
N THR A 130 0.86 -11.27 -7.08
CA THR A 130 1.86 -10.52 -7.87
C THR A 130 1.34 -10.35 -9.30
N PHE A 131 1.82 -9.35 -10.02
CA PHE A 131 1.47 -9.20 -11.43
C PHE A 131 1.85 -10.47 -12.23
N ASP A 132 2.97 -11.10 -11.89
CA ASP A 132 3.43 -12.34 -12.53
C ASP A 132 2.50 -13.52 -12.25
N ASP A 133 2.00 -13.66 -11.01
CA ASP A 133 1.01 -14.69 -10.66
C ASP A 133 -0.31 -14.45 -11.42
N PHE A 134 -0.72 -13.20 -11.55
CA PHE A 134 -1.89 -12.83 -12.35
C PHE A 134 -1.71 -13.16 -13.83
N VAL A 135 -0.58 -12.77 -14.43
CA VAL A 135 -0.25 -13.08 -15.83
C VAL A 135 -0.19 -14.58 -16.06
N LYS A 136 0.38 -15.34 -15.12
CA LYS A 136 0.45 -16.80 -15.18
C LYS A 136 -0.94 -17.43 -15.23
N GLU A 137 -1.83 -17.08 -14.30
CA GLU A 137 -3.19 -17.64 -14.29
C GLU A 137 -4.04 -17.13 -15.47
N LEU A 138 -3.84 -15.89 -15.93
CA LEU A 138 -4.49 -15.38 -17.15
C LEU A 138 -4.04 -16.16 -18.39
N ASN A 139 -2.75 -16.42 -18.56
CA ASN A 139 -2.23 -17.20 -19.69
C ASN A 139 -2.71 -18.65 -19.62
N LYS A 140 -2.82 -19.23 -18.42
CA LYS A 140 -3.40 -20.55 -18.20
C LYS A 140 -4.89 -20.59 -18.57
N ALA A 141 -5.65 -19.54 -18.24
CA ALA A 141 -7.05 -19.43 -18.66
C ALA A 141 -7.16 -19.22 -20.17
N ALA A 142 -6.29 -18.41 -20.78
CA ALA A 142 -6.29 -18.16 -22.21
C ALA A 142 -5.94 -19.42 -23.02
N SER A 143 -5.08 -20.30 -22.49
CA SER A 143 -4.69 -21.53 -23.17
C SER A 143 -5.79 -22.60 -23.22
N THR A 144 -6.85 -22.48 -22.41
CA THR A 144 -8.00 -23.39 -22.45
C THR A 144 -9.09 -22.94 -23.42
N ILE A 145 -9.01 -21.71 -23.95
CA ILE A 145 -9.96 -21.23 -24.95
C ILE A 145 -9.58 -21.88 -26.29
N ALA A 146 -10.37 -22.87 -26.71
CA ALA A 146 -10.23 -23.47 -28.02
C ALA A 146 -10.37 -22.38 -29.09
N LYS A 147 -9.44 -22.35 -30.04
CA LYS A 147 -9.59 -21.56 -31.26
C LYS A 147 -10.86 -22.05 -31.95
N GLY A 148 -11.83 -21.16 -32.15
CA GLY A 148 -13.05 -21.50 -32.88
C GLY A 148 -12.72 -22.10 -34.25
N ASP A 149 -13.56 -23.01 -34.72
CA ASP A 149 -13.36 -23.68 -36.00
C ASP A 149 -13.12 -22.67 -37.11
N LYS A 150 -12.19 -22.98 -38.01
CA LYS A 150 -11.98 -22.18 -39.22
C LYS A 150 -13.30 -22.18 -39.99
N GLY A 151 -13.88 -21.00 -40.24
CA GLY A 151 -15.07 -20.89 -41.06
C GLY A 151 -14.87 -21.56 -42.43
N ASP A 152 -15.92 -22.22 -42.91
CA ASP A 152 -15.91 -22.90 -44.21
C ASP A 152 -15.52 -21.95 -45.34
N THR A 153 -14.82 -22.49 -46.34
CA THR A 153 -14.50 -21.72 -47.56
C THR A 153 -15.82 -21.38 -48.26
N GLY A 154 -16.04 -20.09 -48.56
CA GLY A 154 -17.24 -19.64 -49.25
C GLY A 154 -17.44 -20.37 -50.59
N ALA A 155 -18.69 -20.55 -51.00
CA ALA A 155 -19.01 -21.19 -52.28
C ALA A 155 -18.31 -20.47 -53.45
N VAL A 156 -17.79 -21.24 -54.40
CA VAL A 156 -17.29 -20.71 -55.67
C VAL A 156 -18.44 -20.01 -56.38
N GLY A 157 -18.22 -18.78 -56.86
CA GLY A 157 -19.22 -18.02 -57.60
C GLY A 157 -19.69 -18.76 -58.86
N PRO A 158 -20.89 -18.45 -59.37
CA PRO A 158 -21.40 -19.06 -60.60
C PRO A 158 -20.44 -18.82 -61.77
N ILE A 159 -20.34 -19.80 -62.66
CA ILE A 159 -19.62 -19.66 -63.94
C ILE A 159 -20.27 -18.52 -64.73
N GLY A 160 -19.45 -17.62 -65.28
CA GLY A 160 -19.93 -16.52 -66.12
C GLY A 160 -20.68 -17.02 -67.36
N PRO A 161 -21.55 -16.19 -67.97
CA PRO A 161 -22.25 -16.57 -69.19
C PRO A 161 -21.24 -16.91 -70.31
N VAL A 162 -21.59 -17.91 -71.12
CA VAL A 162 -20.84 -18.22 -72.35
C VAL A 162 -20.80 -16.97 -73.24
N GLY A 163 -19.61 -16.65 -73.76
CA GLY A 163 -19.42 -15.52 -74.67
C GLY A 163 -20.22 -15.70 -75.97
N PRO A 164 -20.53 -14.59 -76.68
CA PRO A 164 -21.24 -14.67 -77.96
C PRO A 164 -20.46 -15.52 -78.97
N ALA A 165 -21.17 -16.30 -79.78
CA ALA A 165 -20.57 -17.03 -80.89
C ALA A 165 -19.87 -16.06 -81.86
N GLY A 166 -18.69 -16.43 -82.36
CA GLY A 166 -18.00 -15.68 -83.41
C GLY A 166 -18.87 -15.57 -84.67
N LYS A 167 -18.82 -14.43 -85.36
CA LYS A 167 -19.54 -14.29 -86.65
C LYS A 167 -18.84 -15.13 -87.73
N ASP A 168 -19.52 -16.14 -88.24
CA ASP A 168 -19.08 -16.92 -89.40
C ASP A 168 -19.07 -16.05 -90.66
N GLY A 169 -18.01 -16.14 -91.47
CA GLY A 169 -18.02 -15.65 -92.86
C GLY A 169 -16.90 -14.70 -93.32
N ALA A 170 -15.72 -14.67 -92.68
CA ALA A 170 -14.57 -14.00 -93.26
C ALA A 170 -14.03 -14.80 -94.47
N THR A 171 -14.58 -14.58 -95.66
CA THR A 171 -14.03 -15.14 -96.90
C THR A 171 -12.73 -14.44 -97.24
N VAL A 172 -11.61 -15.17 -97.23
CA VAL A 172 -10.32 -14.68 -97.71
C VAL A 172 -10.30 -14.74 -99.25
N LYS A 173 -10.05 -13.61 -99.91
CA LYS A 173 -9.95 -13.55 -101.38
C LYS A 173 -8.48 -13.52 -101.80
N VAL A 174 -8.11 -14.40 -102.74
CA VAL A 174 -6.77 -14.40 -103.35
C VAL A 174 -6.85 -13.62 -104.67
N VAL A 175 -6.00 -12.61 -104.84
CA VAL A 175 -6.00 -11.69 -105.99
C VAL A 175 -4.56 -11.41 -106.44
N THR A 176 -4.36 -10.95 -107.68
CA THR A 176 -3.08 -10.35 -108.11
C THR A 176 -2.99 -8.89 -107.63
N GLN A 177 -1.80 -8.29 -107.65
CA GLN A 177 -1.63 -6.88 -107.27
C GLN A 177 -2.52 -5.95 -108.12
N ALA A 178 -2.55 -6.17 -109.43
CA ALA A 178 -3.39 -5.38 -110.34
C ALA A 178 -4.90 -5.53 -110.03
N GLN A 179 -5.34 -6.73 -109.64
CA GLN A 179 -6.72 -6.98 -109.25
C GLN A 179 -7.07 -6.29 -107.93
N TYR A 180 -6.17 -6.32 -106.94
CA TYR A 180 -6.36 -5.62 -105.67
C TYR A 180 -6.43 -4.10 -105.87
N ASP A 181 -5.55 -3.54 -106.71
CA ASP A 181 -5.50 -2.10 -106.95
C ASP A 181 -6.76 -1.57 -107.62
N ALA A 182 -7.38 -2.36 -108.50
CA ALA A 182 -8.64 -2.04 -109.17
C ALA A 182 -9.89 -2.10 -108.27
N LEU A 183 -9.78 -2.62 -107.04
CA LEU A 183 -10.93 -2.70 -106.13
C LEU A 183 -11.30 -1.30 -105.58
N THR A 184 -12.58 -0.95 -105.73
CA THR A 184 -13.19 0.23 -105.11
C THR A 184 -13.44 0.07 -103.61
N ASP A 185 -13.51 -1.17 -103.11
CA ASP A 185 -13.63 -1.50 -101.68
C ASP A 185 -12.55 -2.52 -101.27
N LYS A 186 -11.77 -2.16 -100.26
CA LYS A 186 -10.62 -2.91 -99.73
C LYS A 186 -10.81 -3.32 -98.26
N THR A 187 -12.05 -3.31 -97.75
CA THR A 187 -12.36 -3.58 -96.33
C THR A 187 -12.39 -5.06 -95.94
N GLY A 188 -12.15 -5.98 -96.88
CA GLY A 188 -12.00 -7.43 -96.64
C GLY A 188 -10.55 -7.88 -96.40
N LEU A 189 -10.37 -9.17 -96.08
CA LEU A 189 -9.05 -9.81 -96.02
C LEU A 189 -8.66 -10.35 -97.41
N TYR A 190 -7.58 -9.82 -97.99
CA TYR A 190 -7.07 -10.20 -99.31
C TYR A 190 -5.65 -10.77 -99.20
N VAL A 191 -5.36 -11.82 -99.96
CA VAL A 191 -4.01 -12.37 -100.12
C VAL A 191 -3.54 -12.06 -101.53
N ILE A 192 -2.47 -11.29 -101.67
CA ILE A 192 -1.91 -10.92 -102.97
C ILE A 192 -0.89 -11.98 -103.39
N GLN A 193 -1.13 -12.66 -104.52
CA GLN A 193 -0.13 -13.53 -105.15
C GLN A 193 0.84 -12.68 -105.97
N GLY A 194 2.14 -12.87 -105.71
CA GLY A 194 3.23 -12.19 -106.41
C GLY A 194 3.47 -12.68 -107.82
#